data_AF-A0A8J6UWH6-F1
#
_entry.id   AF-A0A8J6UWH6-F1
#
_cell.length_a   1.000
_cell.length_b   1.000
_cell.length_c   1.000
_cell.angle_alpha   90.00
_cell.angle_beta   90.00
_cell.angle_gamma   90.00
#
_symmetry.space_group_name_H-M   'P 1'
#
loop_
_entity.id
_entity.type
_entity.pdbx_description
1 polymer ?
#
loop_
_entity_poly.entity_id
_entity_poly.type
_entity_poly.pdbx_seq_one_letter_code
_entity_poly.pdbx_strand_id
1 'polypeptide(L)' 'MTLKELLIQELDNASEPVLVELLDFLQFLKAKQVEDTADVLEARQALASVAIEGSIAWEDLKADVGL' A
#
# COMPACT_ATOMS: atom_id res chain seq x y z
N MET A 1 -0.94 -14.31 -26.31
CA MET A 1 0.31 -14.18 -25.54
C MET A 1 0.02 -13.37 -24.30
N THR A 2 0.42 -13.83 -23.13
CA THR A 2 0.25 -13.12 -21.85
C THR A 2 1.39 -12.12 -21.64
N LEU A 3 1.20 -11.13 -20.76
CA LEU A 3 2.27 -10.18 -20.39
C LEU A 3 3.50 -10.91 -19.83
N LYS A 4 3.28 -12.00 -19.09
CA LYS A 4 4.34 -12.85 -18.55
C LYS A 4 5.15 -13.54 -19.64
N GLU A 5 4.48 -14.03 -20.69
CA GLU A 5 5.15 -14.65 -21.85
C GLU A 5 5.97 -13.63 -22.64
N LEU A 6 5.44 -12.42 -22.84
CA LEU A 6 6.16 -11.31 -23.47
C LEU A 6 7.46 -10.96 -22.72
N LEU A 7 7.37 -10.86 -21.40
CA LEU A 7 8.54 -10.57 -20.57
C LEU A 7 9.60 -11.67 -20.69
N ILE A 8 9.21 -12.94 -20.61
CA ILE A 8 10.17 -14.06 -20.74
C ILE A 8 10.90 -14.00 -22.08
N GLN A 9 10.20 -13.73 -23.18
CA GLN A 9 10.81 -13.59 -24.51
C GLN A 9 11.81 -12.44 -24.60
N GLU A 10 11.53 -11.31 -23.95
CA GLU A 10 12.44 -10.17 -23.93
C GLU A 10 13.72 -10.49 -23.14
N LEU A 11 13.59 -11.25 -22.05
CA LEU A 11 14.72 -11.66 -21.21
C LEU A 11 15.69 -12.60 -21.93
N ASP A 12 15.21 -13.45 -22.83
CA ASP A 12 16.04 -14.42 -23.55
C ASP A 12 17.14 -13.76 -24.40
N ASN A 13 16.93 -12.51 -24.84
CA ASN A 13 17.87 -11.75 -25.67
C ASN A 13 18.47 -10.53 -24.98
N ALA A 14 18.10 -10.28 -23.72
CA ALA A 14 18.59 -9.14 -22.97
C ALA A 14 20.05 -9.34 -22.56
N SER A 15 20.80 -8.23 -22.52
CA SER A 15 22.17 -8.25 -22.03
C SER A 15 22.21 -8.31 -20.50
N GLU A 16 23.27 -8.90 -19.94
CA GLU A 16 23.45 -9.00 -18.48
C GLU A 16 23.25 -7.66 -17.73
N PRO A 17 23.77 -6.50 -18.20
CA PRO A 17 23.53 -5.23 -17.52
C PRO A 17 22.04 -4.85 -17.43
N VAL A 18 21.27 -5.12 -18.48
CA VAL A 18 19.82 -4.85 -18.51
C VAL A 18 19.08 -5.80 -17.57
N LEU A 19 19.50 -7.07 -17.51
CA LEU A 19 18.93 -8.05 -16.59
C LEU A 19 19.17 -7.66 -15.12
N VAL A 20 20.35 -7.11 -14.81
CA VAL A 20 20.67 -6.60 -13.47
C VAL A 20 19.75 -5.44 -13.08
N GLU A 21 19.59 -4.44 -13.96
CA GLU A 21 18.71 -3.30 -13.70
C GLU A 21 17.23 -3.74 -13.55
N LEU A 22 16.77 -4.66 -14.39
CA LEU A 22 15.41 -5.16 -14.29
C LEU A 22 15.17 -5.95 -13.00
N LEU A 23 16.15 -6.75 -12.58
CA LEU A 23 16.06 -7.49 -11.33
C LEU A 23 15.97 -6.54 -10.13
N ASP A 24 16.79 -5.49 -10.10
CA ASP A 24 16.75 -4.44 -9.08
C ASP A 24 15.37 -3.75 -9.05
N PHE A 25 14.85 -3.38 -10.21
CA PHE A 25 13.53 -2.76 -10.33
C PHE A 25 12.39 -3.68 -9.84
N LEU A 26 12.44 -4.98 -10.17
CA LEU A 26 11.45 -5.94 -9.68
C LEU A 26 11.53 -6.14 -8.17
N GLN A 27 12.72 -6.11 -7.59
CA GLN A 27 12.91 -6.17 -6.13
C GLN A 27 12.37 -4.91 -5.45
N PHE A 28 12.64 -3.74 -6.01
CA PHE A 28 12.08 -2.47 -5.57
C PHE A 28 10.55 -2.50 -5.59
N LEU A 29 9.93 -2.93 -6.69
CA LEU A 29 8.47 -3.01 -6.79
C LEU A 29 7.85 -3.93 -5.74
N LYS A 30 8.48 -5.07 -5.45
CA LYS A 30 8.02 -5.99 -4.40
C LYS A 30 8.10 -5.35 -3.03
N ALA A 31 9.22 -4.69 -2.72
CA ALA A 31 9.39 -4.00 -1.44
C ALA A 31 8.35 -2.90 -1.27
N LYS A 32 8.16 -2.08 -2.31
CA LYS A 32 7.15 -1.02 -2.33
C LYS A 32 5.73 -1.56 -2.12
N GLN A 33 5.38 -2.67 -2.78
CA GLN A 33 4.04 -3.24 -2.62
C GLN A 33 3.77 -3.72 -1.18
N VAL A 34 4.80 -4.23 -0.49
CA VAL A 34 4.70 -4.61 0.92
C VAL A 34 4.51 -3.38 1.80
N GLU A 35 5.28 -2.33 1.57
CA GLU A 35 5.16 -1.03 2.25
C GLU A 35 3.77 -0.40 2.03
N ASP A 36 3.34 -0.23 0.78
CA ASP A 36 2.03 0.31 0.43
C ASP A 36 0.89 -0.48 1.11
N THR A 37 1.03 -1.80 1.21
CA THR A 37 0.04 -2.65 1.90
C THR A 37 0.04 -2.42 3.41
N ALA A 38 1.22 -2.25 4.01
CA ALA A 38 1.38 -1.96 5.43
C ALA A 38 0.79 -0.57 5.78
N ASP A 39 1.08 0.45 4.97
CA ASP A 39 0.57 1.81 5.14
C ASP A 39 -0.96 1.85 5.06
N VAL A 40 -1.55 1.16 4.08
CA VAL A 40 -3.01 1.07 3.96
C VAL A 40 -3.62 0.36 5.17
N LEU A 41 -2.95 -0.66 5.72
CA LEU A 41 -3.42 -1.36 6.91
C LEU A 41 -3.34 -0.45 8.15
N GLU A 42 -2.23 0.26 8.35
CA GLU A 42 -2.04 1.22 9.43
C GLU A 42 -3.09 2.33 9.37
N ALA A 43 -3.31 2.92 8.19
CA ALA A 43 -4.33 3.96 7.99
C ALA A 43 -5.74 3.45 8.34
N ARG A 44 -6.07 2.19 8.01
CA ARG A 44 -7.35 1.57 8.39
C ARG A 44 -7.45 1.35 9.91
N GLN A 45 -6.37 0.96 10.57
CA GLN A 45 -6.32 0.80 12.01
C GLN A 45 -6.48 2.13 12.74
N ALA A 46 -5.79 3.18 12.28
CA ALA A 46 -5.94 4.55 12.81
C ALA A 46 -7.36 5.08 12.62
N LEU A 47 -7.98 4.84 11.45
CA LEU A 47 -9.38 5.21 11.22
C LEU A 47 -10.33 4.47 12.19
N ALA A 48 -10.08 3.19 12.44
CA ALA A 48 -10.87 2.40 13.38
C ALA A 48 -10.69 2.86 14.83
N SER A 49 -9.48 3.27 15.24
CA SER A 49 -9.23 3.77 16.59
C SER A 49 -9.85 5.16 16.83
N VAL A 50 -9.91 6.04 15.83
CA VAL A 50 -10.60 7.34 15.93
C VAL A 50 -12.10 7.18 16.18
N ALA A 51 -12.72 6.11 15.68
CA ALA A 51 -14.11 5.79 15.99
C ALA A 51 -14.32 5.28 17.43
N ILE A 52 -13.24 4.94 18.15
CA ILE A 52 -13.27 4.35 19.50
C ILE A 52 -12.78 5.37 20.55
N GLU A 53 -11.73 6.14 20.26
CA GLU A 53 -11.16 7.16 21.14
C GLU A 53 -11.32 8.56 20.52
N GLY A 54 -12.23 9.35 21.09
CA GLY A 54 -12.32 10.79 20.82
C GLY A 54 -13.58 11.29 20.11
N SER A 55 -14.51 10.41 19.73
CA SER A 55 -15.84 10.82 19.25
C SER A 55 -16.92 10.54 20.29
N ILE A 56 -17.55 11.59 20.80
CA ILE A 56 -18.85 11.51 21.48
C ILE A 56 -19.96 11.86 20.48
N ALA A 57 -21.17 11.33 20.66
CA ALA A 57 -22.27 11.74 19.79
C ALA A 57 -22.56 13.23 19.98
N TRP A 58 -22.97 13.91 18.91
CA TRP A 58 -23.29 15.34 18.94
C TRP A 58 -24.36 15.68 19.99
N GLU A 59 -25.28 14.74 20.24
CA GLU A 59 -26.28 14.86 21.32
C GLU A 59 -25.65 14.80 22.72
N ASP A 60 -24.69 13.91 22.93
CA ASP A 60 -23.97 13.80 24.21
C ASP A 60 -23.12 15.07 24.45
N LEU A 61 -22.48 15.60 23.41
CA LEU A 61 -21.74 16.86 23.50
C LEU A 61 -22.65 18.03 23.85
N LYS A 62 -23.82 18.14 23.22
CA LYS A 62 -24.79 19.21 23.50
C LYS A 62 -25.27 19.16 24.94
N ALA A 63 -25.55 17.95 25.44
CA ALA A 63 -25.91 17.74 26.85
C ALA A 63 -24.81 18.22 27.81
N ASP A 64 -23.55 17.91 27.53
CA ASP A 64 -22.41 18.31 28.38
C ASP A 64 -22.16 19.82 28.37
N VAL A 65 -22.42 20.53 27.26
CA VAL A 65 -22.23 21.99 27.15
C VAL A 65 -23.51 22.81 27.41
N GLY A 66 -24.62 22.15 27.74
CA GLY A 66 -25.89 22.80 28.09
C GLY A 66 -26.66 23.40 26.91
N LEU A 67 -26.53 22.82 25.72
CA LEU A 67 -27.27 23.18 24.49
C LEU A 67 -28.41 22.22 24.17
#